data_AF-A0A7C4GAC0-F1
#
_entry.id   AF-A0A7C4GAC0-F1
#
_cell.length_a   1.000
_cell.length_b   1.000
_cell.length_c   1.000
_cell.angle_alpha   90.00
_cell.angle_beta   90.00
_cell.angle_gamma   90.00
#
_symmetry.space_group_name_H-M   'P 1'
#
loop_
_entity.id
_entity.type
_entity.pdbx_description
1 polymer ?
#
loop_
_entity_poly.entity_id
_entity_poly.type
_entity_poly.pdbx_seq_one_letter_code
_entity_poly.pdbx_strand_id
1 'polypeptide(L)'
;MSRVPRRRAPVSSHLDAPQIAALRRALLGWYRRHARDLPWRRTRDPYHTWLAEVLAQQTRVETAIPYYERFLAALPTVADLAAAPLDRVLELWAGCGYYARARHLHRAARAIMTDHGGRLPTTAAAWAALPGVGRYTAGAVASIAFGERAAVVDGNVKRVLARLLEITDSIDAPATIARLWSVADLLVPPRAPGDFNQALMELGARVCTPRRPACATCPLARWCRARAAGVQADLPRRRARRTVPEVHAVAAAITRRRAVLLCQRPPHGLLGGLWTLPGTHVGLRALNPPAETTPPSQDRPQLLRSHLRAQHGLDIVAGAALGTVRHDFSHRRLWLHVYAAAIRGPARSASPENAVRCAWVPLSKLDSLPCAALDRRAFELFVARHSNPRGRRRT
;
A
#
# COMPACT_ATOMS: atom_id res chain seq x y z
N MET A 1 -12.82 -8.44 48.88
CA MET A 1 -12.06 -7.19 48.63
C MET A 1 -11.69 -7.10 47.15
N SER A 2 -12.57 -6.48 46.35
CA SER A 2 -12.37 -6.27 44.91
C SER A 2 -11.26 -5.26 44.66
N ARG A 3 -10.22 -5.68 43.92
CA ARG A 3 -9.19 -4.77 43.41
C ARG A 3 -9.78 -3.90 42.31
N VAL A 4 -10.06 -2.64 42.66
CA VAL A 4 -10.36 -1.57 41.71
C VAL A 4 -9.19 -1.44 40.72
N PRO A 5 -9.43 -1.36 39.39
CA PRO A 5 -8.35 -1.17 38.44
C PRO A 5 -7.75 0.22 38.61
N ARG A 6 -6.43 0.29 38.80
CA ARG A 6 -5.65 1.53 38.87
C ARG A 6 -5.93 2.39 37.63
N ARG A 7 -6.42 3.62 37.85
CA ARG A 7 -6.50 4.68 36.81
C ARG A 7 -5.13 4.80 36.13
N ARG A 8 -5.09 4.64 34.80
CA ARG A 8 -3.90 4.91 33.99
C ARG A 8 -3.49 6.37 34.20
N ALA A 9 -2.22 6.60 34.55
CA ALA A 9 -1.67 7.94 34.69
C ALA A 9 -1.94 8.79 33.43
N PRO A 10 -2.23 10.10 33.56
CA PRO A 10 -2.41 10.95 32.39
C PRO A 10 -1.12 10.93 31.57
N VAL A 11 -1.27 10.74 30.26
CA VAL A 11 -0.16 10.86 29.31
C VAL A 11 0.34 12.30 29.40
N SER A 12 1.40 12.54 30.17
CA SER A 12 1.93 13.89 30.36
C SER A 12 2.59 14.34 29.07
N SER A 13 1.83 15.01 28.21
CA SER A 13 2.43 16.09 27.44
C SER A 13 2.94 17.08 28.48
N HIS A 14 4.23 17.38 28.51
CA HIS A 14 4.79 18.47 29.32
C HIS A 14 4.26 19.87 28.89
N LEU A 15 3.19 19.89 28.09
CA LEU A 15 2.51 21.05 27.57
C LEU A 15 1.28 21.31 28.44
N ASP A 16 1.21 22.49 29.03
CA ASP A 16 0.01 22.98 29.70
C ASP A 16 -1.04 23.49 28.69
N ALA A 17 -2.24 23.82 29.16
CA ALA A 17 -3.32 24.29 28.30
C ALA A 17 -2.98 25.58 27.51
N PRO A 18 -2.38 26.63 28.13
CA PRO A 18 -1.89 27.80 27.40
C PRO A 18 -0.88 27.47 26.28
N GLN A 19 0.08 26.59 26.55
CA GLN A 19 1.08 26.14 25.59
C GLN A 19 0.44 25.35 24.45
N ILE A 20 -0.50 24.45 24.73
CA ILE A 20 -1.27 23.72 23.70
C ILE A 20 -2.04 24.70 22.81
N ALA A 21 -2.73 25.69 23.40
CA ALA A 21 -3.47 26.69 22.64
C ALA A 21 -2.55 27.52 21.73
N ALA A 22 -1.40 27.95 22.25
CA ALA A 22 -0.42 28.70 21.50
C ALA A 22 0.24 27.85 20.38
N LEU A 23 0.49 26.56 20.63
CA LEU A 23 0.98 25.59 19.65
C LEU A 23 -0.01 25.41 18.50
N ARG A 24 -1.29 25.20 18.81
CA ARG A 24 -2.36 25.12 17.82
C ARG A 24 -2.40 26.36 16.93
N ARG A 25 -2.37 27.55 17.51
CA ARG A 25 -2.36 28.83 16.76
C ARG A 25 -1.15 28.94 15.83
N ALA A 26 0.05 28.62 16.33
CA ALA A 26 1.27 28.69 15.53
C ALA A 26 1.24 27.72 14.33
N LEU A 27 0.82 26.46 14.56
CA LEU A 27 0.76 25.44 13.52
C LEU A 27 -0.30 25.78 12.45
N LEU A 28 -1.51 26.16 12.86
CA LEU A 28 -2.59 26.53 11.93
C LEU A 28 -2.26 27.82 11.18
N GLY A 29 -1.62 28.80 11.83
CA GLY A 29 -1.14 30.02 11.18
C GLY A 29 -0.09 29.73 10.12
N TRP A 30 0.86 28.84 10.41
CA TRP A 30 1.84 28.39 9.43
C TRP A 30 1.18 27.63 8.27
N TYR A 31 0.27 26.70 8.55
CA TYR A 31 -0.38 25.88 7.53
C TYR A 31 -1.15 26.71 6.51
N ARG A 32 -1.92 27.71 6.95
CA ARG A 32 -2.63 28.62 6.04
C ARG A 32 -1.75 29.34 5.03
N ARG A 33 -0.47 29.56 5.34
CA ARG A 33 0.50 30.24 4.46
C ARG A 33 1.36 29.29 3.62
N HIS A 34 1.47 28.01 4.02
CA HIS A 34 2.47 27.09 3.46
C HIS A 34 1.89 25.76 2.97
N ALA A 35 0.59 25.52 3.14
CA ALA A 35 -0.08 24.33 2.62
C ALA A 35 0.16 24.22 1.12
N ARG A 36 0.64 23.07 0.65
CA ARG A 36 0.64 22.77 -0.78
C ARG A 36 -0.79 22.80 -1.31
N ASP A 37 -0.94 23.43 -2.46
CA ASP A 37 -2.14 23.31 -3.27
C ASP A 37 -2.19 21.91 -3.89
N LEU A 38 -3.16 21.11 -3.46
CA LEU A 38 -3.34 19.72 -3.88
C LEU A 38 -4.78 19.56 -4.37
N PRO A 39 -5.05 18.76 -5.42
CA PRO A 39 -6.40 18.65 -6.00
C PRO A 39 -7.48 18.31 -4.96
N TRP A 40 -7.20 17.37 -4.06
CA TRP A 40 -8.12 16.96 -3.00
C TRP A 40 -8.27 17.96 -1.85
N ARG A 41 -7.46 19.02 -1.78
CA ARG A 41 -7.63 20.12 -0.81
C ARG A 41 -8.52 21.25 -1.31
N ARG A 42 -8.86 21.25 -2.60
CA ARG A 42 -9.74 22.26 -3.23
C ARG A 42 -11.23 21.92 -3.07
N THR A 43 -11.53 20.77 -2.47
CA THR A 43 -12.88 20.28 -2.23
C THR A 43 -13.02 19.81 -0.78
N ARG A 44 -14.26 19.75 -0.28
CA ARG A 44 -14.62 19.11 1.00
C ARG A 44 -15.41 17.84 0.80
N ASP A 45 -15.50 17.35 -0.43
CA ASP A 45 -16.19 16.11 -0.74
C ASP A 45 -15.54 14.95 0.05
N PRO A 46 -16.31 14.20 0.88
CA PRO A 46 -15.76 13.10 1.67
C PRO A 46 -15.27 11.92 0.84
N TYR A 47 -15.87 11.65 -0.32
CA TYR A 47 -15.39 10.61 -1.24
C TYR A 47 -14.03 10.99 -1.83
N HIS A 48 -13.87 12.25 -2.25
CA HIS A 48 -12.59 12.76 -2.76
C HIS A 48 -11.50 12.71 -1.69
N THR A 49 -11.83 13.14 -0.47
CA THR A 49 -10.92 13.09 0.68
C THR A 49 -10.50 11.65 0.97
N TRP A 50 -11.46 10.74 1.05
CA TRP A 50 -11.19 9.33 1.32
C TRP A 50 -10.31 8.67 0.25
N LEU A 51 -10.61 8.91 -1.04
CA LEU A 51 -9.81 8.39 -2.14
C LEU A 51 -8.36 8.88 -2.06
N ALA A 52 -8.15 10.18 -1.83
CA ALA A 52 -6.82 10.78 -1.68
C ALA A 52 -6.06 10.16 -0.50
N GLU A 53 -6.71 10.01 0.66
CA GLU A 53 -6.10 9.39 1.84
C GLU A 53 -5.68 7.93 1.58
N VAL A 54 -6.48 7.16 0.85
CA VAL A 54 -6.11 5.78 0.51
C VAL A 54 -4.96 5.75 -0.51
N LEU A 55 -4.96 6.63 -1.52
CA LEU A 55 -3.89 6.72 -2.52
C LEU A 55 -2.56 7.17 -1.90
N ALA A 56 -2.57 8.12 -0.96
CA ALA A 56 -1.37 8.66 -0.32
C ALA A 56 -0.72 7.70 0.70
N GLN A 57 -1.41 6.62 1.11
CA GLN A 57 -0.82 5.62 2.00
C GLN A 57 0.44 4.97 1.38
N GLN A 58 1.58 5.14 2.04
CA GLN A 58 2.87 4.58 1.59
C GLN A 58 3.24 4.96 0.14
N THR A 59 2.69 6.06 -0.36
CA THR A 59 2.91 6.58 -1.72
C THR A 59 3.26 8.07 -1.60
N ARG A 60 4.16 8.58 -2.44
CA ARG A 60 4.45 10.02 -2.45
C ARG A 60 3.24 10.78 -2.99
N VAL A 61 3.01 12.00 -2.47
CA VAL A 61 1.87 12.84 -2.86
C VAL A 61 1.90 13.10 -4.36
N GLU A 62 3.08 13.42 -4.91
CA GLU A 62 3.29 13.73 -6.33
C GLU A 62 2.95 12.52 -7.21
N THR A 63 3.22 11.31 -6.73
CA THR A 63 2.85 10.07 -7.41
C THR A 63 1.34 9.80 -7.33
N ALA A 64 0.66 10.23 -6.26
CA ALA A 64 -0.77 9.96 -6.06
C ALA A 64 -1.69 10.86 -6.91
N ILE A 65 -1.26 12.08 -7.27
CA ILE A 65 -2.05 13.06 -8.04
C ILE A 65 -2.62 12.48 -9.35
N PRO A 66 -1.83 11.93 -10.29
CA PRO A 66 -2.38 11.43 -11.56
C PRO A 66 -3.33 10.25 -11.37
N TYR A 67 -3.16 9.45 -10.30
CA TYR A 67 -4.08 8.37 -9.97
C TYR A 67 -5.41 8.92 -9.44
N TYR A 68 -5.36 9.92 -8.57
CA TYR A 68 -6.53 10.59 -8.03
C TYR A 68 -7.40 11.17 -9.15
N GLU A 69 -6.79 11.92 -10.08
CA GLU A 69 -7.47 12.52 -11.22
C GLU A 69 -8.09 11.46 -12.13
N ARG A 70 -7.32 10.42 -12.48
CA ARG A 70 -7.82 9.30 -13.29
C ARG A 70 -8.98 8.55 -12.63
N PHE A 71 -8.92 8.33 -11.32
CA PHE A 71 -9.98 7.66 -10.58
C PHE A 71 -11.28 8.48 -10.63
N LEU A 72 -11.21 9.78 -10.33
CA LEU A 72 -12.39 10.63 -10.31
C LEU A 72 -12.97 10.89 -11.70
N ALA A 73 -12.14 10.90 -12.74
CA ALA A 73 -12.64 10.98 -14.12
C ALA A 73 -13.45 9.74 -14.52
N ALA A 74 -13.09 8.56 -14.01
CA ALA A 74 -13.75 7.30 -14.36
C ALA A 74 -14.87 6.89 -13.39
N LEU A 75 -14.72 7.22 -12.11
CA LEU A 75 -15.58 6.83 -10.99
C LEU A 75 -15.80 8.08 -10.11
N PRO A 76 -16.62 9.05 -10.55
CA PRO A 76 -16.73 10.35 -9.88
C PRO A 76 -17.41 10.28 -8.51
N THR A 77 -18.22 9.25 -8.24
CA THR A 77 -18.92 9.08 -6.96
C THR A 77 -18.60 7.77 -6.25
N VAL A 78 -18.90 7.70 -4.95
CA VAL A 78 -18.81 6.45 -4.18
C VAL A 78 -19.72 5.35 -4.76
N ALA A 79 -20.87 5.74 -5.35
CA ALA A 79 -21.80 4.81 -5.99
C ALA A 79 -21.18 4.20 -7.25
N ASP A 80 -20.53 5.02 -8.10
CA ASP A 80 -19.80 4.53 -9.28
C ASP A 80 -18.69 3.56 -8.89
N LEU A 81 -17.91 3.91 -7.86
CA LEU A 81 -16.87 3.04 -7.33
C LEU A 81 -17.43 1.70 -6.82
N ALA A 82 -18.57 1.71 -6.12
CA ALA A 82 -19.18 0.50 -5.60
C ALA A 82 -19.77 -0.41 -6.70
N ALA A 83 -20.36 0.20 -7.73
CA ALA A 83 -20.96 -0.49 -8.87
C ALA A 83 -19.93 -1.07 -9.84
N ALA A 84 -18.73 -0.47 -9.92
CA ALA A 84 -17.69 -0.89 -10.84
C ALA A 84 -17.27 -2.37 -10.63
N PRO A 85 -16.98 -3.11 -11.72
CA PRO A 85 -16.29 -4.39 -11.61
C PRO A 85 -14.92 -4.22 -10.94
N LEU A 86 -14.50 -5.18 -10.11
CA LEU A 86 -13.21 -5.09 -9.41
C LEU A 86 -12.03 -4.94 -10.39
N ASP A 87 -12.09 -5.61 -11.55
CA ASP A 87 -11.05 -5.51 -12.57
C ASP A 87 -10.88 -4.07 -13.07
N ARG A 88 -11.97 -3.29 -13.20
CA ARG A 88 -11.90 -1.88 -13.57
C ARG A 88 -11.22 -1.04 -12.49
N VAL A 89 -11.53 -1.29 -11.22
CA VAL A 89 -10.86 -0.63 -10.09
C VAL A 89 -9.36 -0.96 -10.07
N LEU A 90 -8.99 -2.21 -10.31
CA LEU A 90 -7.58 -2.63 -10.34
C LEU A 90 -6.82 -2.07 -11.55
N GLU A 91 -7.48 -1.91 -12.69
CA GLU A 91 -6.95 -1.23 -13.88
C GLU A 91 -6.64 0.25 -13.56
N LEU A 92 -7.59 0.97 -12.96
CA LEU A 92 -7.39 2.35 -12.50
C LEU A 92 -6.32 2.46 -11.40
N TRP A 93 -6.06 1.39 -10.65
CA TRP A 93 -5.00 1.34 -9.63
C TRP A 93 -3.63 0.92 -10.19
N ALA A 94 -3.57 0.44 -11.44
CA ALA A 94 -2.39 -0.20 -11.98
C ALA A 94 -1.15 0.71 -11.92
N GLY A 95 -0.09 0.22 -11.26
CA GLY A 95 1.16 0.95 -11.03
C GLY A 95 1.25 1.72 -9.70
N CYS A 96 0.14 1.97 -8.98
CA CYS A 96 0.18 2.68 -7.70
C CYS A 96 0.78 1.84 -6.54
N GLY A 97 0.91 0.53 -6.74
CA GLY A 97 1.41 -0.41 -5.73
C GLY A 97 0.40 -0.67 -4.59
N TYR A 98 0.72 -1.66 -3.74
CA TYR A 98 -0.12 -2.07 -2.59
C TYR A 98 -1.62 -2.28 -2.96
N TYR A 99 -1.90 -3.11 -3.95
CA TYR A 99 -3.25 -3.36 -4.51
C TYR A 99 -4.31 -3.85 -3.50
N ALA A 100 -3.90 -4.30 -2.31
CA ALA A 100 -4.83 -4.55 -1.21
C ALA A 100 -5.64 -3.28 -0.86
N ARG A 101 -5.03 -2.09 -0.96
CA ARG A 101 -5.71 -0.79 -0.76
C ARG A 101 -6.88 -0.61 -1.72
N ALA A 102 -6.69 -0.86 -3.01
CA ALA A 102 -7.75 -0.79 -4.02
C ALA A 102 -8.91 -1.74 -3.71
N ARG A 103 -8.60 -2.98 -3.30
CA ARG A 103 -9.61 -3.97 -2.92
C ARG A 103 -10.35 -3.56 -1.65
N HIS A 104 -9.66 -2.99 -0.67
CA HIS A 104 -10.27 -2.51 0.56
C HIS A 104 -11.17 -1.32 0.31
N LEU A 105 -10.69 -0.34 -0.47
CA LEU A 105 -11.45 0.81 -0.96
C LEU A 105 -12.76 0.36 -1.64
N HIS A 106 -12.68 -0.58 -2.59
CA HIS A 106 -13.86 -1.10 -3.28
C HIS A 106 -14.82 -1.85 -2.36
N ARG A 107 -14.32 -2.70 -1.45
CA ARG A 107 -15.16 -3.40 -0.46
C ARG A 107 -15.86 -2.44 0.49
N ALA A 108 -15.16 -1.42 0.98
CA ALA A 108 -15.74 -0.39 1.83
C ALA A 108 -16.78 0.45 1.07
N ALA A 109 -16.56 0.77 -0.21
CA ALA A 109 -17.53 1.49 -1.03
C ALA A 109 -18.84 0.70 -1.17
N ARG A 110 -18.74 -0.62 -1.39
CA ARG A 110 -19.91 -1.50 -1.41
C ARG A 110 -20.62 -1.56 -0.06
N ALA A 111 -19.89 -1.68 1.04
CA ALA A 111 -20.46 -1.63 2.39
C ALA A 111 -21.17 -0.30 2.69
N ILE A 112 -20.66 0.83 2.19
CA ILE A 112 -21.34 2.14 2.28
C ILE A 112 -22.68 2.12 1.54
N MET A 113 -22.74 1.50 0.36
CA MET A 113 -23.99 1.38 -0.39
C MET A 113 -25.00 0.47 0.33
N THR A 114 -24.56 -0.69 0.84
CA THR A 114 -25.45 -1.68 1.47
C THR A 114 -25.87 -1.30 2.89
N ASP A 115 -24.92 -0.88 3.71
CA ASP A 115 -25.11 -0.77 5.17
C ASP A 115 -25.44 0.68 5.58
N HIS A 116 -25.11 1.66 4.73
CA HIS A 116 -25.32 3.09 5.00
C HIS A 116 -26.23 3.80 3.97
N GLY A 117 -26.83 3.06 3.04
CA GLY A 117 -27.74 3.61 2.02
C GLY A 117 -27.06 4.62 1.09
N GLY A 118 -25.77 4.42 0.81
CA GLY A 118 -24.97 5.32 -0.02
C GLY A 118 -24.49 6.60 0.66
N ARG A 119 -24.81 6.81 1.95
CA ARG A 119 -24.32 7.96 2.71
C ARG A 119 -22.99 7.65 3.37
N LEU A 120 -21.98 8.48 3.10
CA LEU A 120 -20.67 8.37 3.72
C LEU A 120 -20.77 8.65 5.23
N PRO A 121 -20.19 7.80 6.11
CA PRO A 121 -20.25 8.01 7.54
C PRO A 121 -19.62 9.35 7.96
N THR A 122 -20.13 9.96 9.01
CA THR A 122 -19.63 11.27 9.49
C THR A 122 -18.68 11.16 10.69
N THR A 123 -18.59 9.99 11.32
CA THR A 123 -17.77 9.76 12.51
C THR A 123 -16.66 8.75 12.26
N ALA A 124 -15.52 8.93 12.93
CA ALA A 124 -14.36 8.06 12.87
C ALA A 124 -14.70 6.66 13.37
N ALA A 125 -15.59 6.54 14.36
CA ALA A 125 -16.07 5.24 14.83
C ALA A 125 -16.78 4.46 13.72
N ALA A 126 -17.70 5.12 12.98
CA ALA A 126 -18.41 4.48 11.89
C ALA A 126 -17.49 4.19 10.69
N TRP A 127 -16.55 5.09 10.38
CA TRP A 127 -15.51 4.80 9.37
C TRP A 127 -14.66 3.60 9.74
N ALA A 128 -14.25 3.46 11.01
CA ALA A 128 -13.42 2.35 11.47
C ALA A 128 -14.14 0.98 11.44
N ALA A 129 -15.48 0.97 11.38
CA ALA A 129 -16.26 -0.25 11.20
C ALA A 129 -16.23 -0.76 9.74
N LEU A 130 -15.88 0.10 8.77
CA LEU A 130 -15.85 -0.28 7.36
C LEU A 130 -14.67 -1.23 7.03
N PRO A 131 -14.85 -2.20 6.12
CA PRO A 131 -13.82 -3.15 5.75
C PRO A 131 -12.52 -2.51 5.27
N GLY A 132 -11.43 -2.72 6.01
CA GLY A 132 -10.10 -2.27 5.60
C GLY A 132 -9.82 -0.78 5.88
N VAL A 133 -10.70 -0.09 6.60
CA VAL A 133 -10.47 1.28 7.09
C VAL A 133 -9.86 1.21 8.49
N GLY A 134 -8.60 1.65 8.61
CA GLY A 134 -7.91 1.71 9.90
C GLY A 134 -8.13 3.03 10.64
N ARG A 135 -7.70 3.09 11.91
CA ARG A 135 -7.80 4.29 12.78
C ARG A 135 -7.30 5.58 12.12
N TYR A 136 -6.20 5.51 11.36
CA TYR A 136 -5.67 6.63 10.59
C TYR A 136 -6.69 7.18 9.59
N THR A 137 -7.17 6.33 8.67
CA THR A 137 -8.09 6.75 7.60
C THR A 137 -9.41 7.23 8.17
N ALA A 138 -9.92 6.55 9.20
CA ALA A 138 -11.13 6.94 9.90
C ALA A 138 -11.03 8.35 10.49
N GLY A 139 -9.96 8.63 11.25
CA GLY A 139 -9.73 9.96 11.80
C GLY A 139 -9.47 11.02 10.73
N ALA A 140 -8.77 10.67 9.64
CA ALA A 140 -8.46 11.59 8.56
C ALA A 140 -9.74 12.04 7.83
N VAL A 141 -10.56 11.10 7.36
CA VAL A 141 -11.79 11.45 6.64
C VAL A 141 -12.78 12.17 7.56
N ALA A 142 -13.00 11.67 8.79
CA ALA A 142 -13.95 12.29 9.70
C ALA A 142 -13.54 13.71 10.12
N SER A 143 -12.25 13.96 10.37
CA SER A 143 -11.79 15.30 10.75
C SER A 143 -11.71 16.27 9.58
N ILE A 144 -11.29 15.82 8.39
CA ILE A 144 -11.09 16.67 7.22
C ILE A 144 -12.42 17.00 6.53
N ALA A 145 -13.27 16.00 6.30
CA ALA A 145 -14.50 16.19 5.54
C ALA A 145 -15.69 16.59 6.43
N PHE A 146 -15.74 16.10 7.68
CA PHE A 146 -16.88 16.29 8.58
C PHE A 146 -16.58 17.14 9.82
N GLY A 147 -15.33 17.55 10.02
CA GLY A 147 -14.95 18.40 11.14
C GLY A 147 -15.01 17.70 12.51
N GLU A 148 -15.06 16.37 12.55
CA GLU A 148 -15.02 15.63 13.82
C GLU A 148 -13.65 15.82 14.49
N ARG A 149 -13.65 15.99 15.82
CA ARG A 149 -12.43 16.06 16.62
C ARG A 149 -11.81 14.66 16.78
N ALA A 150 -11.20 14.17 15.71
CA ALA A 150 -10.48 12.90 15.66
C ALA A 150 -9.01 13.13 15.31
N ALA A 151 -8.09 12.48 16.01
CA ALA A 151 -6.67 12.58 15.70
C ALA A 151 -6.25 11.72 14.51
N VAL A 152 -5.11 12.10 13.92
CA VAL A 152 -4.46 11.37 12.84
C VAL A 152 -2.98 11.19 13.18
N VAL A 153 -2.48 9.94 13.09
CA VAL A 153 -1.08 9.62 13.36
C VAL A 153 -0.51 8.73 12.24
N ASP A 154 0.17 9.35 11.28
CA ASP A 154 0.98 8.67 10.25
C ASP A 154 2.48 8.67 10.58
N GLY A 155 3.32 8.23 9.64
CA GLY A 155 4.77 8.27 9.81
C GLY A 155 5.35 9.68 9.97
N ASN A 156 4.71 10.70 9.42
CA ASN A 156 5.12 12.10 9.58
C ASN A 156 4.78 12.61 10.98
N VAL A 157 3.54 12.41 11.42
CA VAL A 157 3.05 12.80 12.75
C VAL A 157 3.83 12.08 13.85
N LYS A 158 4.07 10.76 13.72
CA LYS A 158 4.90 10.01 14.68
C LYS A 158 6.27 10.66 14.88
N ARG A 159 6.93 11.07 13.79
CA ARG A 159 8.23 11.75 13.84
C ARG A 159 8.13 13.14 14.48
N VAL A 160 7.15 13.94 14.09
CA VAL A 160 6.94 15.28 14.65
C VAL A 160 6.71 15.19 16.16
N LEU A 161 5.79 14.33 16.60
CA LEU A 161 5.46 14.17 18.01
C LEU A 161 6.61 13.56 18.82
N ALA A 162 7.33 12.58 18.25
CA ALA A 162 8.51 12.01 18.91
C ALA A 162 9.60 13.07 19.13
N ARG A 163 9.84 13.97 18.18
CA ARG A 163 10.80 15.07 18.35
C ARG A 163 10.27 16.16 19.30
N LEU A 164 9.00 16.53 19.16
CA LEU A 164 8.36 17.54 20.00
C LEU A 164 8.47 17.18 21.48
N LEU A 165 8.25 15.90 21.80
CA LEU A 165 8.23 15.37 23.16
C LEU A 165 9.51 14.62 23.58
N GLU A 166 10.54 14.59 22.72
CA GLU A 166 11.79 13.86 22.98
C GLU A 166 11.57 12.38 23.35
N ILE A 167 10.73 11.69 22.60
CA ILE A 167 10.47 10.26 22.78
C ILE A 167 11.65 9.48 22.19
N THR A 168 12.47 8.90 23.07
CA THR A 168 13.65 8.10 22.71
C THR A 168 13.32 6.63 22.45
N ASP A 169 12.17 6.13 22.94
CA ASP A 169 11.68 4.80 22.62
C ASP A 169 11.40 4.64 21.12
N SER A 170 11.47 3.39 20.65
CA SER A 170 11.10 3.07 19.27
C SER A 170 9.66 3.47 18.96
N ILE A 171 9.44 4.24 17.88
CA ILE A 171 8.10 4.63 17.40
C ILE A 171 7.29 3.47 16.77
N ASP A 172 7.91 2.29 16.71
CA ASP A 172 7.30 1.04 16.27
C ASP A 172 6.89 0.16 17.47
N ALA A 173 7.22 0.55 18.71
CA ALA A 173 6.79 -0.17 19.90
C ALA A 173 5.29 0.12 20.23
N PRO A 174 4.49 -0.89 20.62
CA PRO A 174 3.06 -0.71 20.90
C PRO A 174 2.76 0.37 21.94
N ALA A 175 3.55 0.42 23.03
CA ALA A 175 3.40 1.43 24.09
C ALA A 175 3.65 2.85 23.55
N THR A 176 4.71 3.04 22.75
CA THR A 176 5.02 4.32 22.10
C THR A 176 3.94 4.73 21.12
N ILE A 177 3.42 3.80 20.32
CA ILE A 177 2.31 4.06 19.39
C ILE A 177 1.08 4.54 20.18
N ALA A 178 0.71 3.87 21.27
CA ALA A 178 -0.41 4.28 22.11
C ALA A 178 -0.20 5.68 22.69
N ARG A 179 1.01 5.98 23.20
CA ARG A 179 1.38 7.32 23.71
C ARG A 179 1.25 8.40 22.63
N LEU A 180 1.74 8.15 21.43
CA LEU A 180 1.67 9.10 20.30
C LEU A 180 0.22 9.40 19.91
N TRP A 181 -0.65 8.39 19.92
CA TRP A 181 -2.09 8.57 19.70
C TRP A 181 -2.74 9.41 20.81
N SER A 182 -2.49 9.10 22.08
CA SER A 182 -3.02 9.91 23.20
C SER A 182 -2.59 11.36 23.12
N VAL A 183 -1.33 11.63 22.76
CA VAL A 183 -0.84 13.00 22.57
C VAL A 183 -1.54 13.68 21.41
N ALA A 184 -1.73 12.98 20.28
CA ALA A 184 -2.43 13.54 19.14
C ALA A 184 -3.89 13.89 19.50
N ASP A 185 -4.60 13.01 20.23
CA ASP A 185 -5.96 13.24 20.72
C ASP A 185 -6.04 14.50 21.62
N LEU A 186 -5.03 14.71 22.48
CA LEU A 186 -4.92 15.92 23.30
C LEU A 186 -4.69 17.18 22.46
N LEU A 187 -3.84 17.11 21.43
CA LEU A 187 -3.43 18.26 20.63
C LEU A 187 -4.49 18.71 19.62
N VAL A 188 -5.32 17.80 19.09
CA VAL A 188 -6.34 18.17 18.09
C VAL A 188 -7.34 19.16 18.69
N PRO A 189 -7.49 20.36 18.09
CA PRO A 189 -8.40 21.39 18.58
C PRO A 189 -9.87 21.02 18.31
N PRO A 190 -10.81 21.56 19.10
CA PRO A 190 -12.25 21.41 18.81
C PRO A 190 -12.69 22.18 17.55
N ARG A 191 -11.95 23.21 17.14
CA ARG A 191 -12.20 23.99 15.91
C ARG A 191 -11.12 23.68 14.88
N ALA A 192 -11.54 23.46 13.64
CA ALA A 192 -10.67 23.09 12.50
C ALA A 192 -9.75 21.86 12.77
N PRO A 193 -10.30 20.72 13.26
CA PRO A 193 -9.49 19.52 13.53
C PRO A 193 -8.85 18.96 12.26
N GLY A 194 -9.57 18.98 11.13
CA GLY A 194 -9.05 18.57 9.83
C GLY A 194 -7.83 19.38 9.39
N ASP A 195 -7.89 20.71 9.47
CA ASP A 195 -6.75 21.59 9.15
C ASP A 195 -5.57 21.33 10.09
N PHE A 196 -5.83 21.09 11.37
CA PHE A 196 -4.76 20.79 12.33
C PHE A 196 -4.05 19.46 11.99
N ASN A 197 -4.81 18.40 11.68
CA ASN A 197 -4.26 17.11 11.27
C ASN A 197 -3.43 17.26 9.99
N GLN A 198 -3.98 17.95 8.98
CA GLN A 198 -3.25 18.22 7.74
C GLN A 198 -2.00 19.06 7.97
N ALA A 199 -2.05 20.07 8.84
CA ALA A 199 -0.91 20.88 9.21
C ALA A 199 0.22 20.06 9.85
N LEU A 200 -0.12 19.11 10.72
CA LEU A 200 0.86 18.25 11.38
C LEU A 200 1.53 17.28 10.39
N MET A 201 0.74 16.72 9.47
CA MET A 201 1.26 15.90 8.36
C MET A 201 2.16 16.72 7.43
N GLU A 202 1.72 17.91 7.03
CA GLU A 202 2.45 18.83 6.15
C GLU A 202 3.76 19.29 6.78
N LEU A 203 3.74 19.61 8.09
CA LEU A 203 4.94 19.96 8.85
C LEU A 203 5.96 18.83 8.82
N GLY A 204 5.52 17.58 9.07
CA GLY A 204 6.40 16.43 8.99
C GLY A 204 6.94 16.22 7.57
N ALA A 205 6.10 16.42 6.55
CA ALA A 205 6.50 16.23 5.16
C ALA A 205 7.53 17.26 4.67
N ARG A 206 7.43 18.53 5.08
CA ARG A 206 8.20 19.63 4.47
C ARG A 206 9.24 20.30 5.37
N VAL A 207 9.06 20.26 6.68
CA VAL A 207 9.91 21.01 7.63
C VAL A 207 10.61 20.05 8.58
N CYS A 208 9.84 19.26 9.32
CA CYS A 208 10.36 18.25 10.25
C CYS A 208 10.66 16.95 9.49
N THR A 209 11.53 17.03 8.47
CA THR A 209 11.88 15.94 7.57
C THR A 209 12.74 14.87 8.27
N PRO A 210 12.81 13.62 7.75
CA PRO A 210 13.60 12.56 8.36
C PRO A 210 15.09 12.92 8.55
N ARG A 211 15.68 13.56 7.53
CA ARG A 211 17.08 14.00 7.52
C ARG A 211 17.12 15.52 7.36
N ARG A 212 17.99 16.19 8.13
CA ARG A 212 18.19 17.65 8.10
C ARG A 212 16.87 18.44 8.22
N PRO A 213 16.13 18.31 9.34
CA PRO A 213 14.91 19.09 9.54
C PRO A 213 15.20 20.59 9.57
N ALA A 214 14.34 21.40 8.96
CA ALA A 214 14.45 22.86 8.91
C ALA A 214 13.98 23.49 10.24
N CYS A 215 14.68 23.19 11.34
CA CYS A 215 14.28 23.60 12.68
C CYS A 215 14.24 25.13 12.90
N ALA A 216 15.01 25.90 12.13
CA ALA A 216 15.01 27.36 12.21
C ALA A 216 13.67 27.98 11.76
N THR A 217 13.00 27.37 10.78
CA THR A 217 11.73 27.84 10.22
C THR A 217 10.51 27.09 10.75
N CYS A 218 10.72 26.16 11.70
CA CYS A 218 9.66 25.33 12.23
C CYS A 218 8.72 26.12 13.16
N PRO A 219 7.40 26.17 12.91
CA PRO A 219 6.45 26.88 13.77
C PRO A 219 6.35 26.29 15.18
N LEU A 220 6.82 25.06 15.38
CA LEU A 220 6.82 24.36 16.67
C LEU A 220 8.17 24.44 17.40
N ALA A 221 9.17 25.14 16.85
CA ALA A 221 10.54 25.13 17.35
C ALA A 221 10.66 25.47 18.84
N ARG A 222 9.87 26.43 19.34
CA ARG A 222 9.91 26.89 20.73
C ARG A 222 9.44 25.87 21.76
N TRP A 223 8.65 24.88 21.36
CA TRP A 223 8.18 23.80 22.25
C TRP A 223 8.87 22.46 21.97
N CYS A 224 9.78 22.41 20.99
CA CYS A 224 10.40 21.16 20.57
C CYS A 224 11.56 20.79 21.49
N ARG A 225 11.34 19.78 22.34
CA ARG A 225 12.37 19.29 23.27
C ARG A 225 13.59 18.70 22.55
N ALA A 226 13.38 17.93 21.48
CA ALA A 226 14.51 17.41 20.72
C ALA A 226 15.38 18.53 20.12
N ARG A 227 14.78 19.67 19.72
CA ARG A 227 15.53 20.85 19.27
C ARG A 227 16.30 21.48 20.41
N ALA A 228 15.67 21.66 21.58
CA ALA A 228 16.32 22.22 22.76
C ALA A 228 17.51 21.37 23.22
N ALA A 229 17.41 20.04 23.11
CA ALA A 229 18.46 19.10 23.46
C ALA A 229 19.45 18.79 22.31
N GLY A 230 19.21 19.28 21.09
CA GLY A 230 20.07 19.03 19.92
C GLY A 230 19.96 17.61 19.30
N VAL A 231 19.01 16.78 19.73
CA VAL A 231 18.86 15.36 19.35
C VAL A 231 17.84 15.10 18.24
N GLN A 232 17.33 16.13 17.58
CA GLN A 232 16.31 15.98 16.51
C GLN A 232 16.78 15.12 15.33
N ALA A 233 18.09 15.04 15.07
CA ALA A 233 18.66 14.23 14.00
C ALA A 233 18.59 12.72 14.31
N ASP A 234 18.63 12.35 15.60
CA ASP A 234 18.64 10.96 16.07
C ASP A 234 17.23 10.40 16.31
N LEU A 235 16.22 11.27 16.29
CA LEU A 235 14.82 10.92 16.48
C LEU A 235 14.03 10.97 15.16
N PRO A 236 13.06 10.06 14.98
CA PRO A 236 12.62 9.03 15.91
C PRO A 236 13.47 7.76 15.80
N ARG A 237 13.68 7.06 16.92
CA ARG A 237 14.25 5.71 16.89
C ARG A 237 13.25 4.74 16.28
N ARG A 238 13.72 3.84 15.43
CA ARG A 238 12.92 2.76 14.82
C ARG A 238 13.48 1.41 15.21
N ARG A 239 12.67 0.36 15.15
CA ARG A 239 13.19 -0.99 15.33
C ARG A 239 14.22 -1.29 14.24
N ALA A 240 15.27 -2.01 14.60
CA ALA A 240 16.24 -2.51 13.63
C ALA A 240 15.50 -3.29 12.53
N ARG A 241 15.89 -3.03 11.28
CA ARG A 241 15.29 -3.71 10.13
C ARG A 241 15.72 -5.17 10.17
N ARG A 242 14.76 -6.10 10.24
CA ARG A 242 15.05 -7.53 10.11
C ARG A 242 15.68 -7.80 8.74
N THR A 243 16.56 -8.80 8.68
CA THR A 243 17.01 -9.38 7.41
C THR A 243 15.79 -9.81 6.60
N VAL A 244 15.74 -9.35 5.36
CA VAL A 244 14.62 -9.63 4.45
C VAL A 244 14.90 -10.97 3.79
N PRO A 245 14.05 -12.00 3.98
CA PRO A 245 14.30 -13.32 3.40
C PRO A 245 14.26 -13.24 1.88
N GLU A 246 15.17 -13.98 1.24
CA GLU A 246 15.15 -14.20 -0.20
C GLU A 246 14.25 -15.39 -0.54
N VAL A 247 13.44 -15.24 -1.59
CA VAL A 247 12.49 -16.23 -2.05
C VAL A 247 12.67 -16.41 -3.55
N HIS A 248 12.69 -17.65 -4.02
CA HIS A 248 12.80 -18.00 -5.43
C HIS A 248 11.46 -18.56 -5.93
N ALA A 249 11.03 -18.12 -7.12
CA ALA A 249 9.85 -18.62 -7.82
C ALA A 249 10.18 -18.90 -9.28
N VAL A 250 9.38 -19.77 -9.91
CA VAL A 250 9.54 -20.16 -11.32
C VAL A 250 8.24 -19.91 -12.06
N ALA A 251 8.33 -19.45 -13.31
CA ALA A 251 7.18 -19.18 -14.17
C ALA A 251 7.40 -19.63 -15.62
N ALA A 252 6.32 -20.00 -16.26
CA ALA A 252 6.27 -20.44 -17.66
C ALA A 252 5.74 -19.32 -18.56
N ALA A 253 6.55 -18.91 -19.52
CA ALA A 253 6.12 -18.11 -20.65
C ALA A 253 5.60 -19.04 -21.76
N ILE A 254 4.28 -19.28 -21.75
CA ILE A 254 3.61 -20.13 -22.73
C ILE A 254 2.98 -19.23 -23.79
N THR A 255 3.47 -19.33 -25.03
CA THR A 255 3.02 -18.47 -26.13
C THR A 255 2.28 -19.29 -27.19
N ARG A 256 1.30 -18.66 -27.85
CA ARG A 256 0.58 -19.20 -29.00
C ARG A 256 0.30 -18.06 -29.96
N ARG A 257 0.88 -18.12 -31.17
CA ARG A 257 0.82 -17.02 -32.15
C ARG A 257 1.28 -15.69 -31.51
N ARG A 258 0.42 -14.66 -31.52
CA ARG A 258 0.65 -13.35 -30.89
C ARG A 258 -0.05 -13.20 -29.53
N ALA A 259 -0.17 -14.30 -28.78
CA ALA A 259 -0.74 -14.31 -27.44
C ALA A 259 0.13 -15.09 -26.44
N VAL A 260 -0.01 -14.76 -25.17
CA VAL A 260 0.63 -15.44 -24.04
C VAL A 260 -0.44 -15.92 -23.07
N LEU A 261 -0.28 -17.11 -22.50
CA LEU A 261 -1.17 -17.60 -21.46
C LEU A 261 -0.84 -16.89 -20.15
N LEU A 262 -1.82 -16.18 -19.61
CA LEU A 262 -1.74 -15.56 -18.28
C LEU A 262 -2.81 -16.13 -17.37
N CYS A 263 -2.53 -16.09 -16.07
CA CYS A 263 -3.43 -16.53 -15.03
C CYS A 263 -3.66 -15.40 -14.02
N GLN A 264 -4.87 -15.29 -13.47
CA GLN A 264 -5.22 -14.29 -12.48
C GLN A 264 -4.97 -14.84 -11.07
N ARG A 265 -4.15 -14.16 -10.26
CA ARG A 265 -3.91 -14.61 -8.88
C ARG A 265 -5.22 -14.71 -8.10
N PRO A 266 -5.33 -15.63 -7.12
CA PRO A 266 -6.50 -15.69 -6.25
C PRO A 266 -6.81 -14.32 -5.65
N PRO A 267 -8.08 -13.97 -5.41
CA PRO A 267 -8.44 -12.64 -4.93
C PRO A 267 -7.82 -12.31 -3.56
N HIS A 268 -7.55 -13.34 -2.76
CA HIS A 268 -6.91 -13.24 -1.45
C HIS A 268 -5.41 -13.56 -1.53
N GLY A 269 -4.61 -12.86 -0.73
CA GLY A 269 -3.16 -13.06 -0.66
C GLY A 269 -2.33 -12.00 -1.41
N LEU A 270 -1.04 -12.27 -1.54
CA LEU A 270 -0.08 -11.37 -2.15
C LEU A 270 -0.42 -11.13 -3.62
N LEU A 271 -0.55 -9.85 -4.01
CA LEU A 271 -0.88 -9.45 -5.39
C LEU A 271 -2.20 -10.06 -5.92
N GLY A 272 -3.13 -10.39 -5.02
CA GLY A 272 -4.37 -11.07 -5.39
C GLY A 272 -5.20 -10.31 -6.42
N GLY A 273 -5.79 -11.05 -7.36
CA GLY A 273 -6.56 -10.52 -8.50
C GLY A 273 -5.72 -9.97 -9.67
N LEU A 274 -4.39 -9.91 -9.57
CA LEU A 274 -3.53 -9.44 -10.65
C LEU A 274 -3.12 -10.56 -11.61
N TRP A 275 -2.93 -10.20 -12.88
CA TRP A 275 -2.47 -11.11 -13.92
C TRP A 275 -0.98 -11.44 -13.79
N THR A 276 -0.63 -12.69 -14.08
CA THR A 276 0.73 -13.24 -14.01
C THR A 276 0.95 -14.32 -15.05
N LEU A 277 2.22 -14.62 -15.31
CA LEU A 277 2.58 -15.88 -15.93
C LEU A 277 2.10 -17.05 -15.04
N PRO A 278 1.75 -18.21 -15.61
CA PRO A 278 1.51 -19.42 -14.84
C PRO A 278 2.82 -19.89 -14.19
N GLY A 279 2.80 -20.21 -12.89
CA GLY A 279 4.00 -20.63 -12.16
C GLY A 279 3.79 -20.72 -10.66
N THR A 280 4.87 -21.00 -9.91
CA THR A 280 4.85 -21.20 -8.45
C THR A 280 4.68 -19.91 -7.64
N HIS A 281 4.09 -18.87 -8.23
CA HIS A 281 4.08 -17.52 -7.68
C HIS A 281 3.62 -17.50 -6.23
N VAL A 282 4.42 -16.85 -5.39
CA VAL A 282 4.16 -16.61 -3.97
C VAL A 282 2.81 -15.89 -3.83
N GLY A 283 1.74 -16.64 -3.52
CA GLY A 283 0.36 -16.14 -3.48
C GLY A 283 -0.70 -17.22 -3.73
N LEU A 284 -0.35 -18.31 -4.39
CA LEU A 284 -1.14 -19.53 -4.48
C LEU A 284 -0.69 -20.46 -3.34
N ARG A 285 -1.35 -20.41 -2.17
CA ARG A 285 -1.11 -21.24 -0.97
C ARG A 285 0.13 -22.15 -1.06
N ALA A 286 1.31 -21.62 -0.73
CA ALA A 286 2.32 -22.44 -0.09
C ALA A 286 1.86 -22.55 1.38
N LEU A 287 1.10 -23.61 1.67
CA LEU A 287 0.97 -24.14 3.02
C LEU A 287 2.39 -24.36 3.53
N ASN A 288 2.82 -23.56 4.52
CA ASN A 288 4.08 -23.67 5.25
C ASN A 288 5.39 -23.62 4.43
N PRO A 289 6.38 -22.79 4.80
CA PRO A 289 7.75 -23.20 4.60
C PRO A 289 8.09 -24.24 5.68
N PRO A 290 8.77 -25.33 5.34
CA PRO A 290 9.96 -25.68 6.06
C PRO A 290 11.12 -25.00 5.35
N ALA A 291 12.04 -24.53 6.18
CA ALA A 291 13.41 -24.15 5.91
C ALA A 291 13.97 -24.42 4.49
N GLU A 292 14.72 -23.44 4.01
CA GLU A 292 16.05 -23.68 3.43
C GLU A 292 16.13 -24.81 2.41
N THR A 293 15.90 -24.46 1.14
CA THR A 293 16.80 -24.80 0.03
C THR A 293 16.17 -24.25 -1.24
N THR A 294 16.83 -23.29 -1.87
CA THR A 294 16.63 -23.06 -3.30
C THR A 294 16.88 -24.41 -3.97
N PRO A 295 15.93 -25.02 -4.70
CA PRO A 295 16.24 -26.22 -5.45
C PRO A 295 17.43 -25.93 -6.36
N PRO A 296 18.33 -26.91 -6.61
CA PRO A 296 19.40 -26.77 -7.58
C PRO A 296 18.87 -26.12 -8.87
N SER A 297 19.66 -25.28 -9.52
CA SER A 297 19.24 -24.59 -10.76
C SER A 297 18.66 -25.54 -11.82
N GLN A 298 19.06 -26.81 -11.78
CA GLN A 298 18.63 -27.91 -12.65
C GLN A 298 17.20 -28.42 -12.37
N ASP A 299 16.64 -28.27 -11.16
CA ASP A 299 15.32 -28.82 -10.80
C ASP A 299 14.14 -27.85 -11.04
N ARG A 300 14.44 -26.58 -11.33
CA ARG A 300 13.44 -25.51 -11.53
C ARG A 300 12.43 -25.81 -12.65
N PRO A 301 12.83 -26.32 -13.83
CA PRO A 301 11.89 -26.71 -14.89
C PRO A 301 10.94 -27.84 -14.46
N GLN A 302 11.43 -28.81 -13.69
CA GLN A 302 10.63 -29.93 -13.20
C GLN A 302 9.62 -29.46 -12.14
N LEU A 303 10.05 -28.60 -11.22
CA LEU A 303 9.16 -27.96 -10.25
C LEU A 303 8.02 -27.18 -10.95
N LEU A 304 8.37 -26.39 -11.97
CA LEU A 304 7.40 -25.64 -12.77
C LEU A 304 6.37 -26.57 -13.42
N ARG A 305 6.82 -27.65 -14.06
CA ARG A 305 5.94 -28.65 -14.69
C ARG A 305 4.99 -29.30 -13.67
N SER A 306 5.52 -29.80 -12.55
CA SER A 306 4.72 -30.42 -11.49
C SER A 306 3.68 -29.46 -10.94
N HIS A 307 4.05 -28.19 -10.73
CA HIS A 307 3.13 -27.18 -10.21
C HIS A 307 2.00 -26.86 -11.20
N LEU A 308 2.31 -26.64 -12.48
CA LEU A 308 1.29 -26.31 -13.48
C LEU A 308 0.34 -27.47 -13.74
N ARG A 309 0.84 -28.71 -13.68
CA ARG A 309 0.00 -29.90 -13.77
C ARG A 309 -0.96 -30.00 -12.58
N ALA A 310 -0.46 -29.76 -11.37
CA ALA A 310 -1.28 -29.83 -10.16
C ALA A 310 -2.30 -28.69 -10.03
N GLN A 311 -1.92 -27.44 -10.33
CA GLN A 311 -2.79 -26.28 -10.11
C GLN A 311 -3.68 -25.92 -11.29
N HIS A 312 -3.22 -26.19 -12.52
CA HIS A 312 -3.90 -25.73 -13.74
C HIS A 312 -4.25 -26.89 -14.69
N GLY A 313 -3.89 -28.13 -14.37
CA GLY A 313 -4.05 -29.27 -15.29
C GLY A 313 -3.19 -29.16 -16.55
N LEU A 314 -2.19 -28.27 -16.57
CA LEU A 314 -1.36 -27.99 -17.73
C LEU A 314 -0.10 -28.86 -17.69
N ASP A 315 0.00 -29.84 -18.58
CA ASP A 315 1.28 -30.50 -18.85
C ASP A 315 2.10 -29.64 -19.81
N ILE A 316 3.35 -29.37 -19.46
CA ILE A 316 4.23 -28.50 -20.24
C ILE A 316 5.58 -29.14 -20.50
N VAL A 317 6.23 -28.70 -21.58
CA VAL A 317 7.67 -28.83 -21.81
C VAL A 317 8.30 -27.48 -21.52
N ALA A 318 9.10 -27.41 -20.47
CA ALA A 318 9.95 -26.25 -20.24
C ALA A 318 11.12 -26.24 -21.25
N GLY A 319 11.34 -25.10 -21.88
CA GLY A 319 12.44 -24.83 -22.80
C GLY A 319 13.51 -23.93 -22.16
N ALA A 320 14.15 -23.10 -22.98
CA ALA A 320 15.23 -22.23 -22.53
C ALA A 320 14.81 -21.24 -21.45
N ALA A 321 15.72 -20.96 -20.51
CA ALA A 321 15.57 -19.85 -19.57
C ALA A 321 15.51 -18.52 -20.34
N LEU A 322 14.49 -17.72 -20.08
CA LEU A 322 14.32 -16.39 -20.67
C LEU A 322 15.00 -15.30 -19.84
N GLY A 323 15.14 -15.50 -18.54
CA GLY A 323 15.80 -14.57 -17.65
C GLY A 323 15.33 -14.70 -16.20
N THR A 324 15.89 -13.85 -15.34
CA THR A 324 15.49 -13.76 -13.93
C THR A 324 15.12 -12.31 -13.59
N VAL A 325 13.95 -12.11 -12.99
CA VAL A 325 13.49 -10.80 -12.53
C VAL A 325 13.58 -10.74 -11.01
N ARG A 326 14.28 -9.72 -10.49
CA ARG A 326 14.36 -9.45 -9.05
C ARG A 326 13.36 -8.37 -8.64
N HIS A 327 12.65 -8.56 -7.53
CA HIS A 327 11.78 -7.55 -6.94
C HIS A 327 11.86 -7.54 -5.41
N ASP A 328 12.04 -6.35 -4.84
CA ASP A 328 12.08 -6.16 -3.39
C ASP A 328 10.70 -5.75 -2.87
N PHE A 329 10.06 -6.63 -2.11
CA PHE A 329 8.90 -6.27 -1.29
C PHE A 329 9.38 -5.82 0.10
N SER A 330 8.53 -5.11 0.85
CA SER A 330 8.87 -4.66 2.20
C SER A 330 9.24 -5.78 3.18
N HIS A 331 8.78 -7.02 2.92
CA HIS A 331 8.90 -8.16 3.82
C HIS A 331 9.61 -9.37 3.20
N ARG A 332 10.00 -9.34 1.93
CA ARG A 332 10.75 -10.39 1.23
C ARG A 332 11.40 -9.86 -0.05
N ARG A 333 12.47 -10.50 -0.50
CA ARG A 333 13.05 -10.30 -1.84
C ARG A 333 12.67 -11.49 -2.70
N LEU A 334 12.06 -11.24 -3.86
CA LEU A 334 11.63 -12.28 -4.78
C LEU A 334 12.52 -12.31 -6.03
N TRP A 335 13.01 -13.50 -6.35
CA TRP A 335 13.67 -13.85 -7.60
C TRP A 335 12.72 -14.70 -8.44
N LEU A 336 12.28 -14.20 -9.58
CA LEU A 336 11.39 -14.90 -10.50
C LEU A 336 12.18 -15.39 -11.71
N HIS A 337 12.34 -16.70 -11.83
CA HIS A 337 13.01 -17.34 -12.97
C HIS A 337 11.96 -17.70 -14.03
N VAL A 338 12.12 -17.16 -15.24
CA VAL A 338 11.16 -17.32 -16.32
C VAL A 338 11.72 -18.27 -17.37
N TYR A 339 10.94 -19.28 -17.75
CA TYR A 339 11.28 -20.26 -18.78
C TYR A 339 10.29 -20.17 -19.93
N ALA A 340 10.77 -20.31 -21.17
CA ALA A 340 9.88 -20.59 -22.28
C ALA A 340 9.20 -21.95 -22.04
N ALA A 341 7.95 -22.12 -22.41
CA ALA A 341 7.29 -23.41 -22.30
C ALA A 341 6.23 -23.63 -23.39
N ALA A 342 5.99 -24.90 -23.72
CA ALA A 342 4.93 -25.33 -24.63
C ALA A 342 4.01 -26.32 -23.91
N ILE A 343 2.70 -26.27 -24.16
CA ILE A 343 1.73 -27.22 -23.61
C ILE A 343 1.85 -28.55 -24.37
N ARG A 344 1.92 -29.68 -23.64
CA ARG A 344 1.84 -31.03 -24.21
C ARG A 344 0.38 -31.48 -24.31
N GLY A 345 -0.05 -31.85 -25.52
CA GLY A 345 -1.38 -32.42 -25.78
C GLY A 345 -2.53 -31.40 -25.69
N PRO A 346 -3.78 -31.84 -25.93
CA PRO A 346 -4.95 -30.99 -25.73
C PRO A 346 -5.06 -30.64 -24.25
N ALA A 347 -5.11 -29.34 -23.93
CA ALA A 347 -5.31 -28.87 -22.56
C ALA A 347 -6.61 -29.44 -22.01
N ARG A 348 -6.54 -30.45 -21.13
CA ARG A 348 -7.70 -30.94 -20.41
C ARG A 348 -8.02 -29.89 -19.36
N SER A 349 -9.14 -29.20 -19.53
CA SER A 349 -9.73 -28.30 -18.53
C SER A 349 -10.06 -29.11 -17.27
N ALA A 350 -9.11 -29.21 -16.35
CA ALA A 350 -9.45 -29.58 -14.98
C ALA A 350 -10.09 -28.33 -14.36
N SER A 351 -11.42 -28.30 -14.34
CA SER A 351 -12.17 -27.36 -13.49
C SER A 351 -12.49 -28.06 -12.17
N PRO A 352 -11.68 -27.92 -11.11
CA PRO A 352 -12.21 -27.90 -9.77
C PRO A 352 -12.77 -26.50 -9.49
N GLU A 353 -13.71 -26.40 -8.54
CA GLU A 353 -14.39 -25.17 -8.07
C GLU A 353 -13.45 -24.05 -7.53
N ASN A 354 -12.13 -24.23 -7.65
CA ASN A 354 -11.08 -23.28 -7.25
C ASN A 354 -10.05 -23.00 -8.37
N ALA A 355 -10.36 -23.33 -9.64
CA ALA A 355 -9.46 -23.09 -10.77
C ALA A 355 -9.18 -21.60 -10.96
N VAL A 356 -7.92 -21.22 -10.79
CA VAL A 356 -7.41 -19.89 -11.15
C VAL A 356 -7.76 -19.60 -12.61
N ARG A 357 -8.45 -18.47 -12.86
CA ARG A 357 -8.81 -18.03 -14.21
C ARG A 357 -7.56 -17.81 -15.05
N CYS A 358 -7.38 -18.60 -16.10
CA CYS A 358 -6.32 -18.41 -17.09
C CYS A 358 -6.91 -18.05 -18.45
N ALA A 359 -6.22 -17.19 -19.21
CA ALA A 359 -6.67 -16.73 -20.51
C ALA A 359 -5.49 -16.49 -21.45
N TRP A 360 -5.71 -16.71 -22.74
CA TRP A 360 -4.79 -16.27 -23.79
C TRP A 360 -4.94 -14.77 -23.98
N VAL A 361 -3.90 -14.02 -23.62
CA VAL A 361 -3.90 -12.56 -23.73
C VAL A 361 -3.04 -12.13 -24.91
N PRO A 362 -3.56 -11.32 -25.85
CA PRO A 362 -2.77 -10.76 -26.93
C PRO A 362 -1.56 -9.99 -26.41
N LEU A 363 -0.40 -10.14 -27.06
CA LEU A 363 0.83 -9.46 -26.65
C LEU A 363 0.66 -7.93 -26.65
N SER A 364 -0.19 -7.39 -27.54
CA SER A 364 -0.51 -5.96 -27.62
C SER A 364 -1.30 -5.41 -26.43
N LYS A 365 -1.87 -6.27 -25.57
CA LYS A 365 -2.65 -5.85 -24.39
C LYS A 365 -1.85 -5.89 -23.09
N LEU A 366 -0.59 -6.31 -23.11
CA LEU A 366 0.19 -6.55 -21.90
C LEU A 366 0.48 -5.27 -21.10
N ASP A 367 0.66 -4.15 -21.79
CA ASP A 367 0.98 -2.87 -21.14
C ASP A 367 -0.19 -2.31 -20.32
N SER A 368 -1.43 -2.58 -20.77
CA SER A 368 -2.65 -2.13 -20.11
C SER A 368 -3.18 -3.10 -19.05
N LEU A 369 -2.59 -4.30 -18.91
CA LEU A 369 -3.09 -5.29 -17.94
C LEU A 369 -2.78 -4.90 -16.49
N PRO A 370 -3.72 -5.14 -15.56
CA PRO A 370 -3.45 -5.01 -14.14
C PRO A 370 -2.55 -6.16 -13.68
N CYS A 371 -1.25 -5.88 -13.62
CA CYS A 371 -0.21 -6.79 -13.16
C CYS A 371 0.72 -6.12 -12.15
N ALA A 372 1.54 -6.90 -11.45
CA ALA A 372 2.57 -6.34 -10.58
C ALA A 372 3.78 -5.85 -11.41
N ALA A 373 4.57 -4.93 -10.86
CA ALA A 373 5.81 -4.48 -11.51
C ALA A 373 6.83 -5.61 -11.74
N LEU A 374 6.78 -6.67 -10.93
CA LEU A 374 7.52 -7.91 -11.19
C LEU A 374 7.04 -8.59 -12.48
N ASP A 375 5.73 -8.78 -12.60
CA ASP A 375 5.12 -9.49 -13.74
C ASP A 375 5.30 -8.70 -15.03
N ARG A 376 5.19 -7.37 -14.99
CA ARG A 376 5.44 -6.51 -16.14
C ARG A 376 6.84 -6.70 -16.72
N ARG A 377 7.87 -6.68 -15.87
CA ARG A 377 9.24 -6.99 -16.28
C ARG A 377 9.42 -8.42 -16.76
N ALA A 378 8.69 -9.37 -16.16
CA ALA A 378 8.68 -10.75 -16.66
C ALA A 378 8.03 -10.85 -18.04
N PHE A 379 7.05 -10.00 -18.35
CA PHE A 379 6.42 -9.95 -19.65
C PHE A 379 7.37 -9.43 -20.74
N GLU A 380 8.16 -8.41 -20.41
CA GLU A 380 9.18 -7.83 -21.31
C GLU A 380 10.20 -8.87 -21.79
N LEU A 381 10.55 -9.86 -20.95
CA LEU A 381 11.50 -10.93 -21.31
C LEU A 381 11.09 -11.72 -22.56
N PHE A 382 9.79 -11.87 -22.84
CA PHE A 382 9.33 -12.53 -24.05
C PHE A 382 9.02 -11.56 -25.20
N VAL A 383 8.59 -10.32 -24.91
CA VAL A 383 8.31 -9.32 -25.97
C VAL A 383 9.59 -8.98 -26.74
N ALA A 384 10.71 -8.83 -26.04
CA ALA A 384 12.01 -8.59 -26.66
C ALA A 384 12.41 -9.71 -27.65
N ARG A 385 12.06 -10.95 -27.35
CA ARG A 385 12.37 -12.13 -28.18
C ARG A 385 11.45 -12.28 -29.39
N HIS A 386 10.19 -11.86 -29.29
CA HIS A 386 9.22 -11.90 -30.40
C HIS A 386 9.31 -10.68 -31.32
N SER A 387 9.85 -9.56 -30.83
CA SER A 387 10.12 -8.36 -31.63
C SER A 387 11.44 -8.43 -32.40
N ASN A 388 12.31 -9.39 -32.06
CA ASN A 388 13.57 -9.65 -32.76
C ASN A 388 13.67 -11.10 -33.29
N PRO A 389 13.00 -11.43 -34.41
CA PRO A 389 13.08 -12.75 -35.02
C PRO A 389 14.45 -13.04 -35.68
N ARG A 390 15.40 -12.10 -35.68
CA ARG A 390 16.72 -12.22 -36.33
C ARG A 390 17.87 -12.11 -35.33
N GLY A 391 18.01 -13.11 -34.47
CA GLY A 391 19.15 -13.30 -33.58
C GLY A 391 19.95 -14.57 -33.90
N ARG A 392 20.70 -14.53 -35.00
CA ARG A 392 21.91 -15.33 -35.34
C ARG A 392 21.92 -16.83 -34.97
N ARG A 393 21.59 -17.66 -35.96
CA ARG A 393 22.55 -18.68 -36.41
C ARG A 393 23.71 -17.93 -37.05
N ARG A 394 24.86 -17.88 -36.40
CA ARG A 394 26.14 -17.83 -37.11
C ARG A 394 26.88 -19.10 -36.69
N THR A 395 27.26 -19.82 -37.74
CA THR A 395 28.13 -21.01 -37.81
C THR A 395 29.10 -21.16 -36.66
#